data_AF-A0A2Z5ENE7-F1
#
_entry.id   AF-A0A2Z5ENE7-F1
#
_cell.length_a   1.000
_cell.length_b   1.000
_cell.length_c   1.000
_cell.angle_alpha   90.00
_cell.angle_beta   90.00
_cell.angle_gamma   90.00
#
_symmetry.space_group_name_H-M   'P 1'
#
loop_
_entity.id
_entity.type
_entity.pdbx_description
1 polymer ?
#
loop_
_entity_poly.entity_id
_entity_poly.type
_entity_poly.pdbx_seq_one_letter_code
_entity_poly.pdbx_strand_id
1 'polypeptide(L)'
;FRETIPLQTSALSEITTILGSGDSLLAGIDTVAQRQQPDLIAVITTGLVDAAGEDVCRTLRLRSGGPPVVLAAVSDLGGGLEQGYGAAVEALIAQVVEPRDGCVLDDQVTILAGPALTPLDVEELAQTARAFGLRT
;
A
#
# COMPACT_ATOMS: atom_id res chain seq x y z
N PHE A 1 12.03 -3.88 -14.57
CA PHE A 1 10.82 -3.37 -15.25
C PHE A 1 11.14 -2.46 -16.44
N ARG A 2 12.06 -1.47 -16.36
CA ARG A 2 12.32 -0.52 -17.47
C ARG A 2 11.05 0.19 -17.96
N GLU A 3 10.10 0.35 -17.05
CA GLU A 3 8.80 0.97 -17.24
C GLU A 3 8.64 2.05 -16.19
N THR A 4 7.72 2.99 -16.43
CA THR A 4 7.41 4.04 -15.46
C THR A 4 6.68 3.45 -14.27
N ILE A 5 7.16 3.75 -13.05
CA ILE A 5 6.50 3.36 -11.80
C ILE A 5 5.89 4.64 -11.19
N PRO A 6 4.56 4.71 -11.02
CA PRO A 6 3.92 5.86 -10.40
C PRO A 6 4.29 5.88 -8.91
N LEU A 7 5.13 6.83 -8.53
CA LEU A 7 5.55 7.07 -7.16
C LEU A 7 5.58 8.58 -6.92
N GLN A 8 5.08 9.00 -5.77
CA GLN A 8 5.06 10.40 -5.36
C GLN A 8 5.61 10.52 -3.94
N THR A 9 6.18 11.68 -3.63
CA THR A 9 6.69 12.01 -2.30
C THR A 9 5.89 13.15 -1.70
N SER A 10 5.66 13.11 -0.38
CA SER A 10 5.13 14.23 0.39
C SER A 10 6.13 15.38 0.53
N ALA A 11 7.35 15.23 -0.01
CA ALA A 11 8.41 16.24 -0.05
C ALA A 11 8.73 16.84 1.33
N LEU A 12 8.76 15.98 2.35
CA LEU A 12 9.13 16.40 3.71
C LEU A 12 10.60 16.81 3.77
N SER A 13 10.85 17.93 4.43
CA SER A 13 12.14 18.48 4.80
C SER A 13 12.26 18.47 6.32
N GLU A 14 13.44 18.66 6.89
CA GLU A 14 13.61 18.75 8.36
C GLU A 14 12.65 19.77 9.00
N ILE A 15 12.46 20.92 8.34
CA ILE A 15 11.58 21.99 8.81
C ILE A 15 10.10 21.58 8.70
N THR A 16 9.68 21.01 7.57
CA THR A 16 8.27 20.63 7.38
C THR A 16 7.88 19.39 8.18
N THR A 17 8.83 18.53 8.52
CA THR A 17 8.63 17.42 9.45
C THR A 17 8.24 17.93 10.85
N ILE A 18 8.83 19.05 11.29
CA ILE A 18 8.52 19.65 12.59
C ILE A 18 7.21 20.46 12.54
N LEU A 19 6.96 21.19 11.45
CA LEU A 19 5.96 22.27 11.42
C LEU A 19 4.69 22.00 10.60
N GLY A 20 4.62 20.95 9.80
CA GLY A 20 3.50 20.80 8.85
C GLY A 20 3.51 19.54 8.01
N SER A 21 3.95 18.43 8.58
CA SER A 21 4.08 17.16 7.87
C SER A 21 2.72 16.60 7.47
N GLY A 22 1.72 16.73 8.35
CA GLY A 22 0.36 16.28 8.10
C GLY A 22 -0.33 17.05 6.98
N ASP A 23 -0.18 18.37 6.95
CA ASP A 23 -0.73 19.21 5.88
C ASP A 23 -0.07 18.88 4.54
N SER A 24 1.24 18.63 4.55
CA SER A 24 2.00 18.23 3.36
C SER A 24 1.54 16.87 2.82
N LEU A 25 1.29 15.91 3.72
CA LEU A 25 0.73 14.60 3.36
C LEU A 25 -0.67 14.74 2.73
N LEU A 26 -1.58 15.48 3.37
CA LEU A 26 -2.95 15.64 2.88
C LEU A 26 -2.98 16.37 1.52
N ALA A 27 -2.23 17.45 1.38
CA ALA A 27 -2.12 18.17 0.10
C ALA A 27 -1.51 17.31 -1.02
N GLY A 28 -0.52 16.47 -0.68
CA GLY A 28 0.05 15.49 -1.61
C GLY A 28 -0.98 14.47 -2.09
N ILE A 29 -1.77 13.90 -1.17
CA ILE A 29 -2.85 12.96 -1.50
C ILE A 29 -3.89 13.62 -2.40
N ASP A 30 -4.33 14.83 -2.09
CA ASP A 30 -5.33 15.56 -2.89
C ASP A 30 -4.79 15.86 -4.30
N THR A 31 -3.52 16.22 -4.41
CA THR A 31 -2.86 16.45 -5.70
C THR A 31 -2.84 15.19 -6.55
N VAL A 32 -2.51 14.03 -5.95
CA VAL A 32 -2.52 12.73 -6.64
C VAL A 32 -3.95 12.36 -7.05
N ALA A 33 -4.91 12.50 -6.14
CA ALA A 33 -6.32 12.19 -6.40
C ALA A 33 -6.89 13.01 -7.57
N GLN A 34 -6.58 14.31 -7.63
CA GLN A 34 -7.06 15.19 -8.69
C GLN A 34 -6.39 14.94 -10.05
N ARG A 35 -5.08 14.68 -10.06
CA ARG A 35 -4.31 14.57 -11.30
C ARG A 35 -4.36 13.18 -11.94
N GLN A 36 -4.36 12.14 -11.11
CA GLN A 36 -4.24 10.76 -11.58
C GLN A 36 -5.55 9.98 -11.45
N GLN A 37 -6.50 10.46 -10.64
CA GLN A 37 -7.79 9.79 -10.37
C GLN A 37 -7.63 8.28 -10.08
N PRO A 38 -6.73 7.89 -9.14
CA PRO A 38 -6.48 6.48 -8.88
C PRO A 38 -7.64 5.84 -8.12
N ASP A 39 -7.82 4.54 -8.29
CA ASP A 39 -8.79 3.75 -7.51
C ASP A 39 -8.32 3.54 -6.05
N LEU A 40 -7.02 3.63 -5.78
CA LEU A 40 -6.41 3.46 -4.47
C LEU A 40 -5.08 4.20 -4.36
N ILE A 41 -4.79 4.75 -3.18
CA ILE A 41 -3.50 5.37 -2.86
C ILE A 41 -2.87 4.64 -1.67
N ALA A 42 -1.64 4.16 -1.83
CA ALA A 42 -0.85 3.64 -0.73
C ALA A 42 0.08 4.75 -0.18
N VAL A 43 0.01 4.99 1.13
CA VAL A 43 0.94 5.85 1.87
C VAL A 43 1.94 4.95 2.58
N ILE A 44 3.22 5.12 2.26
CA ILE A 44 4.32 4.37 2.86
C ILE A 44 5.12 5.35 3.72
N THR A 45 5.36 5.00 4.99
CA THR A 45 6.18 5.83 5.88
C THR A 45 7.68 5.65 5.60
N THR A 46 8.48 6.56 6.14
CA THR A 46 9.95 6.47 6.11
C THR A 46 10.46 6.66 7.53
N GLY A 47 11.73 6.31 7.78
CA GLY A 47 12.35 6.44 9.09
C GLY A 47 12.38 7.87 9.62
N LEU A 48 12.34 8.88 8.75
CA LEU A 48 12.20 10.27 9.19
C LEU A 48 10.84 10.52 9.86
N VAL A 49 9.76 10.00 9.26
CA VAL A 49 8.40 10.12 9.79
C VAL A 49 8.26 9.33 11.09
N ASP A 50 8.86 8.13 11.15
CA ASP A 50 8.86 7.29 12.35
C ASP A 50 9.65 7.93 13.49
N ALA A 51 10.85 8.46 13.21
CA ALA A 51 11.70 9.11 14.21
C ALA A 51 11.09 10.42 14.73
N ALA A 52 10.32 11.12 13.89
CA ALA A 52 9.56 12.30 14.29
C ALA A 52 8.34 11.96 15.17
N GLY A 53 7.93 10.68 15.23
CA GLY A 53 6.80 10.23 16.05
C GLY A 53 5.46 10.73 15.53
N GLU A 54 5.33 10.92 14.22
CA GLU A 54 4.11 11.44 13.61
C GLU A 54 2.96 10.42 13.65
N ASP A 55 1.78 10.85 14.08
CA ASP A 55 0.56 10.04 14.00
C ASP A 55 -0.08 10.14 12.62
N VAL A 56 0.53 9.46 11.65
CA VAL A 56 0.07 9.43 10.25
C VAL A 56 -1.35 8.86 10.15
N CYS A 57 -1.68 7.86 10.97
CA CYS A 57 -3.01 7.27 11.00
C CYS A 57 -4.08 8.31 11.35
N ARG A 58 -3.85 9.10 12.41
CA ARG A 58 -4.75 10.19 12.80
C ARG A 58 -4.85 11.26 11.72
N THR A 59 -3.73 11.65 11.11
CA THR A 59 -3.71 12.61 10.00
C THR A 59 -4.59 12.15 8.83
N LEU A 60 -4.47 10.88 8.43
CA LEU A 60 -5.28 10.33 7.33
C LEU A 60 -6.78 10.29 7.64
N ARG A 61 -7.18 10.21 8.91
CA ARG A 61 -8.60 10.30 9.33
C ARG A 61 -9.20 11.70 9.17
N LEU A 62 -8.38 12.74 8.98
CA LEU A 62 -8.85 14.11 8.72
C LEU A 62 -9.30 14.30 7.26
N ARG A 63 -9.04 13.33 6.38
CA ARG A 63 -9.48 13.38 4.99
C ARG A 63 -11.00 13.35 4.87
N SER A 64 -11.55 14.20 4.02
CA SER A 64 -12.96 14.20 3.66
C SER A 64 -13.15 13.73 2.21
N GLY A 65 -13.25 12.42 2.01
CA GLY A 65 -13.51 11.82 0.69
C GLY A 65 -12.26 11.54 -0.15
N GLY A 66 -12.46 11.35 -1.45
CA GLY A 66 -11.43 10.87 -2.39
C GLY A 66 -11.29 9.34 -2.41
N PRO A 67 -10.29 8.80 -3.12
CA PRO A 67 -10.07 7.35 -3.17
C PRO A 67 -9.67 6.79 -1.80
N PRO A 68 -9.86 5.47 -1.58
CA PRO A 68 -9.34 4.79 -0.40
C PRO A 68 -7.83 5.00 -0.29
N VAL A 69 -7.39 5.28 0.93
CA VAL A 69 -5.97 5.42 1.26
C VAL A 69 -5.60 4.31 2.23
N VAL A 70 -4.56 3.56 1.88
CA VAL A 70 -3.98 2.52 2.73
C VAL A 70 -2.69 3.03 3.33
N LEU A 71 -2.57 2.97 4.65
CA LEU A 71 -1.32 3.25 5.34
C LEU A 71 -0.51 1.96 5.50
N ALA A 72 0.60 1.85 4.79
CA ALA A 72 1.64 0.85 5.02
C ALA A 72 2.74 1.49 5.88
N ALA A 73 2.62 1.35 7.20
CA ALA A 73 3.63 1.82 8.15
C ALA A 73 4.86 0.90 8.08
N VAL A 74 5.88 1.32 7.34
CA VAL A 74 7.11 0.57 7.10
C VAL A 74 8.28 1.47 7.47
N SER A 75 9.13 1.00 8.38
CA SER A 75 10.35 1.72 8.76
C SER A 75 11.51 1.23 7.92
N ASP A 76 12.31 2.15 7.38
CA ASP A 76 13.62 1.83 6.79
C ASP A 76 14.74 1.77 7.85
N LEU A 77 14.41 2.03 9.13
CA LEU A 77 15.35 1.92 10.26
C LEU A 77 15.58 0.48 10.74
N GLY A 78 14.81 -0.49 10.24
CA GLY A 78 14.95 -1.90 10.59
C GLY A 78 14.22 -2.84 9.65
N GLY A 79 14.72 -4.08 9.56
CA GLY A 79 14.20 -5.10 8.64
C GLY A 79 14.80 -5.00 7.24
N GLY A 80 14.04 -5.48 6.25
CA GLY A 80 14.41 -5.57 4.84
C GLY A 80 13.19 -5.46 3.92
N LEU A 81 13.44 -5.61 2.62
CA LEU A 81 12.40 -5.47 1.60
C LEU A 81 11.24 -6.45 1.84
N GLU A 82 11.56 -7.67 2.26
CA GLU A 82 10.60 -8.73 2.48
C GLU A 82 9.63 -8.43 3.62
N GLN A 83 10.11 -7.83 4.71
CA GLN A 83 9.25 -7.41 5.82
C GLN A 83 8.41 -6.20 5.43
N GLY A 84 9.01 -5.23 4.73
CA GLY A 84 8.27 -4.07 4.24
C GLY A 84 7.17 -4.43 3.25
N TYR A 85 7.45 -5.37 2.33
CA TYR A 85 6.46 -5.91 1.40
C TYR A 85 5.34 -6.62 2.14
N GLY A 86 5.67 -7.50 3.09
CA GLY A 86 4.68 -8.22 3.90
C GLY A 86 3.77 -7.27 4.67
N ALA A 87 4.35 -6.27 5.34
CA ALA A 87 3.60 -5.25 6.08
C ALA A 87 2.67 -4.42 5.17
N ALA A 88 3.13 -4.09 3.96
CA ALA A 88 2.30 -3.37 2.99
C ALA A 88 1.12 -4.22 2.48
N VAL A 89 1.35 -5.51 2.20
CA VAL A 89 0.29 -6.45 1.80
C VAL A 89 -0.71 -6.67 2.93
N GLU A 90 -0.24 -6.86 4.17
CA GLU A 90 -1.09 -6.99 5.35
C GLU A 90 -1.95 -5.73 5.57
N ALA A 91 -1.34 -4.56 5.48
CA ALA A 91 -2.03 -3.28 5.59
C ALA A 91 -3.12 -3.11 4.51
N LEU A 92 -2.81 -3.49 3.26
CA LEU A 92 -3.76 -3.46 2.15
C LEU A 92 -4.96 -4.36 2.44
N ILE A 93 -4.72 -5.62 2.83
CA ILE A 93 -5.80 -6.57 3.14
C ILE A 93 -6.65 -6.05 4.30
N ALA A 94 -6.02 -5.66 5.40
CA ALA A 94 -6.71 -5.24 6.61
C ALA A 94 -7.55 -3.96 6.43
N GLN A 95 -7.15 -3.05 5.53
CA GLN A 95 -7.82 -1.76 5.33
C GLN A 95 -8.82 -1.72 4.17
N VAL A 96 -8.69 -2.62 3.19
CA VAL A 96 -9.52 -2.60 1.97
C VAL A 96 -10.50 -3.76 1.91
N VAL A 97 -10.14 -4.92 2.48
CA VAL A 97 -10.99 -6.10 2.41
C VAL A 97 -12.05 -6.03 3.49
N GLU A 98 -13.31 -5.93 3.06
CA GLU A 98 -14.44 -6.05 3.97
C GLU A 98 -14.58 -7.49 4.48
N PRO A 99 -14.77 -7.71 5.79
CA PRO A 99 -15.11 -9.02 6.32
C PRO A 99 -16.37 -9.53 5.63
N ARG A 100 -16.28 -10.69 4.99
CA ARG A 100 -17.43 -11.31 4.34
C ARG A 100 -17.92 -12.48 5.18
N ASP A 101 -19.13 -12.35 5.71
CA ASP A 101 -19.87 -13.50 6.20
C ASP A 101 -20.37 -14.31 4.99
N GLY A 102 -19.83 -15.51 4.80
CA GLY A 102 -20.18 -16.38 3.68
C GLY A 102 -19.39 -17.67 3.63
N CYS A 103 -19.90 -18.65 2.89
CA CYS A 103 -19.17 -19.87 2.59
C CYS A 103 -17.95 -19.57 1.70
N VAL A 104 -16.87 -20.30 1.95
CA VAL A 104 -15.72 -20.38 1.04
C VAL A 104 -16.26 -20.63 -0.37
N LEU A 105 -15.82 -19.82 -1.33
CA LEU A 105 -16.18 -20.04 -2.72
C LEU A 105 -15.45 -21.28 -3.19
N ASP A 106 -16.21 -22.34 -3.51
CA ASP A 106 -15.65 -23.58 -4.03
C ASP A 106 -14.75 -23.29 -5.24
N ASP A 107 -13.65 -24.03 -5.30
CA ASP A 107 -12.60 -23.95 -6.30
C ASP A 107 -11.87 -22.59 -6.41
N GLN A 108 -12.07 -21.62 -5.50
CA GLN A 108 -11.30 -20.37 -5.50
C GLN A 108 -10.08 -20.44 -4.58
N VAL A 109 -8.92 -20.00 -5.09
CA VAL A 109 -7.69 -19.86 -4.30
C VAL A 109 -7.10 -18.46 -4.45
N THR A 110 -6.68 -17.88 -3.32
CA THR A 110 -5.99 -16.59 -3.30
C THR A 110 -4.48 -16.84 -3.18
N ILE A 111 -3.72 -16.27 -4.11
CA ILE A 111 -2.26 -16.36 -4.13
C ILE A 111 -1.69 -15.02 -3.67
N LEU A 112 -1.01 -15.01 -2.52
CA LEU A 112 -0.23 -13.86 -2.06
C LEU A 112 1.19 -13.99 -2.61
N ALA A 113 1.47 -13.30 -3.71
CA ALA A 113 2.78 -13.32 -4.35
C ALA A 113 3.82 -12.65 -3.44
N GLY A 114 5.01 -13.25 -3.31
CA GLY A 114 6.12 -12.66 -2.56
C GLY A 114 6.94 -11.65 -3.39
N PRO A 115 7.77 -10.81 -2.76
CA PRO A 115 8.54 -9.76 -3.43
C PRO A 115 9.65 -10.29 -4.34
N ALA A 116 10.03 -11.57 -4.20
CA ALA A 116 11.02 -12.23 -5.05
C ALA A 116 10.42 -12.83 -6.32
N LEU A 117 9.09 -12.91 -6.43
CA LEU A 117 8.42 -13.45 -7.61
C LEU A 117 8.40 -12.40 -8.72
N THR A 118 8.85 -12.79 -9.89
CA THR A 118 8.74 -11.98 -11.10
C THR A 118 7.31 -12.03 -11.66
N PRO A 119 6.94 -11.13 -12.58
CA PRO A 119 5.62 -11.20 -13.23
C PRO A 119 5.34 -12.57 -13.88
N LEU A 120 6.37 -13.20 -14.44
CA LEU A 120 6.23 -14.52 -15.06
C LEU A 120 5.98 -15.62 -14.03
N ASP A 121 6.67 -15.58 -12.88
CA ASP A 121 6.45 -16.56 -11.81
C ASP A 121 5.01 -16.46 -11.27
N VAL A 122 4.50 -15.24 -11.11
CA VAL A 122 3.11 -15.02 -10.66
C VAL A 122 2.11 -15.54 -11.70
N GLU A 123 2.37 -15.30 -12.98
CA GLU A 123 1.52 -15.80 -14.05
C GLU A 123 1.57 -17.34 -14.15
N GLU A 124 2.74 -17.96 -14.00
CA GLU A 124 2.89 -19.42 -13.98
C GLU A 124 2.14 -20.05 -12.81
N LEU A 125 2.19 -19.46 -11.62
CA LEU A 125 1.42 -19.91 -10.46
C LEU A 125 -0.10 -19.83 -10.72
N ALA A 126 -0.56 -18.73 -11.30
CA ALA A 126 -1.97 -18.56 -11.65
C ALA A 126 -2.43 -19.54 -12.73
N GLN A 127 -1.61 -19.76 -13.77
CA GLN A 127 -1.89 -20.74 -14.83
C GLN A 127 -1.90 -22.17 -14.29
N THR A 128 -0.97 -22.49 -13.38
CA THR A 128 -0.92 -23.79 -12.71
C THR A 128 -2.21 -24.03 -11.92
N ALA A 129 -2.64 -23.08 -11.09
CA ALA A 129 -3.90 -23.19 -10.36
C ALA A 129 -5.10 -23.43 -11.30
N ARG A 130 -5.18 -22.69 -12.41
CA ARG A 130 -6.24 -22.86 -13.42
C ARG A 130 -6.19 -24.23 -14.11
N ALA A 131 -5.01 -24.80 -14.35
CA ALA A 131 -4.87 -26.14 -14.92
C ALA A 131 -5.43 -27.24 -14.00
N PHE A 132 -5.47 -27.00 -12.69
CA PHE A 132 -6.14 -27.87 -11.71
C PHE A 132 -7.64 -27.57 -11.56
N GLY A 133 -8.22 -26.69 -12.37
CA GLY A 133 -9.63 -26.29 -12.28
C GLY A 133 -9.92 -25.23 -11.22
N LEU A 134 -8.88 -24.65 -10.60
CA LEU A 134 -9.04 -23.62 -9.58
C LEU A 134 -9.20 -22.23 -10.22
N ARG A 135 -9.97 -21.37 -9.57
CA ARG A 135 -10.15 -19.96 -9.89
C ARG A 135 -9.17 -19.13 -9.07
N THR A 136 -8.42 -18.27 -9.76
CA THR A 136 -7.47 -17.30 -9.21
C THR A 136 -7.82 -15.90 -9.65
#